data_AF-X6LAI7-F1
#
_entry.id   AF-X6LAI7-F1
#
_cell.length_a   1.000
_cell.length_b   1.000
_cell.length_c   1.000
_cell.angle_alpha   90.00
_cell.angle_beta   90.00
_cell.angle_gamma   90.00
#
_symmetry.space_group_name_H-M   'P 1'
#
loop_
_entity.id
_entity.type
_entity.pdbx_description
1 polymer ?
#
loop_
_entity_poly.entity_id
_entity_poly.type
_entity_poly.pdbx_seq_one_letter_code
_entity_poly.pdbx_strand_id
1 'polypeptide(L)'
;MCKEAQIGWMSREDMLKALRKIPQSCVYEEHQAKIRGKSGGHMVILHPNEHEKINKIYEKYKEISKVIEDVQMEITELEENGKKAKDKVMTCCKSIKSSIETYEQQMMEKIESYKNMKKQILTDHLNHLHTIEQLFKVKNEEINHCINDSDININDRKLKLQQLLDDSSVQTISWNNHGKQVDTVIDIDSFDSLFDSVKHLFQQYMVIHERGIIKMDIDCCLININN
;
A
#
# COMPACT_ATOMS: atom_id res chain seq x y z
N MET A 1 12.38 -36.96 17.89
CA MET A 1 12.43 -36.27 16.59
C MET A 1 12.17 -37.27 15.47
N CYS A 2 11.59 -36.80 14.37
CA CYS A 2 11.20 -37.49 13.12
C CYS A 2 9.86 -38.26 13.11
N LYS A 3 8.77 -37.51 13.00
CA LYS A 3 7.41 -38.00 12.66
C LYS A 3 7.28 -38.43 11.19
N GLU A 4 8.24 -38.04 10.35
CA GLU A 4 8.26 -38.29 8.90
C GLU A 4 8.83 -39.65 8.50
N ALA A 5 9.50 -40.37 9.41
CA ALA A 5 10.13 -41.67 9.10
C ALA A 5 9.36 -42.90 9.62
N GLN A 6 8.17 -42.75 10.22
CA GLN A 6 7.44 -43.83 10.91
C GLN A 6 8.30 -44.67 11.88
N ILE A 7 9.37 -44.09 12.44
CA ILE A 7 10.19 -44.77 13.44
C ILE A 7 9.44 -44.60 14.76
N GLY A 8 8.80 -45.68 15.23
CA GLY A 8 8.16 -45.74 16.54
C GLY A 8 9.15 -45.31 17.63
N TRP A 9 8.64 -44.66 18.68
CA TRP A 9 9.44 -44.21 19.82
C TRP A 9 10.12 -45.42 20.48
N MET A 10 11.35 -45.70 20.06
CA MET A 10 12.16 -46.76 20.67
C MET A 10 12.87 -46.13 21.85
N SER A 11 12.56 -46.59 23.06
CA SER A 11 13.32 -46.17 24.23
C SER A 11 14.79 -46.55 24.04
N ARG A 12 15.71 -45.79 24.66
CA ARG A 12 17.15 -46.12 24.63
C ARG A 12 17.40 -47.57 25.06
N GLU A 13 16.61 -48.07 26.02
CA GLU A 13 16.70 -49.45 26.50
C GLU A 13 16.25 -50.46 25.45
N ASP A 14 15.18 -50.17 24.70
CA ASP A 14 14.69 -51.07 23.65
C ASP A 14 15.64 -51.12 22.45
N MET A 15 16.27 -49.98 22.13
CA MET A 15 17.33 -49.92 21.11
C MET A 15 18.55 -50.75 21.54
N LEU A 16 18.98 -50.63 22.80
CA LEU A 16 20.06 -51.45 23.32
C LEU A 16 19.70 -52.94 23.37
N LYS A 17 18.46 -53.31 23.69
CA LYS A 17 17.98 -54.71 23.63
C LYS A 17 17.96 -55.26 22.21
N ALA A 18 17.56 -54.47 21.23
CA ALA A 18 17.57 -54.86 19.82
C ALA A 18 19.02 -55.04 19.32
N LEU A 19 19.90 -54.08 19.63
CA LEU A 19 21.32 -54.13 19.27
C LEU A 19 22.06 -55.30 19.93
N ARG A 20 21.67 -55.73 21.14
CA ARG A 20 22.18 -56.96 21.81
C ARG A 20 21.78 -58.27 21.14
N LYS A 21 20.90 -58.25 20.13
CA LYS A 21 20.49 -59.44 19.37
C LYS A 21 21.15 -59.52 18.00
N ILE A 22 21.85 -58.47 17.56
CA ILE A 22 22.50 -58.39 16.24
C ILE A 22 23.97 -58.75 16.40
N PRO A 23 24.46 -59.88 15.86
CA PRO A 23 25.83 -60.35 16.10
C PRO A 23 26.94 -59.36 15.70
N GLN A 24 26.71 -58.53 14.68
CA GLN A 24 27.68 -57.53 14.21
C GLN A 24 27.66 -56.21 15.00
N SER A 25 26.78 -56.06 15.98
CA SER A 25 26.72 -54.86 16.81
C SER A 25 27.79 -54.87 17.90
N CYS A 26 28.48 -53.76 18.09
CA CYS A 26 29.41 -53.60 19.22
C CYS A 26 28.74 -53.84 20.58
N VAL A 27 27.44 -53.53 20.71
CA VAL A 27 26.64 -53.76 21.91
C VAL A 27 26.38 -55.26 22.15
N TYR A 28 26.24 -56.05 21.07
CA TYR A 28 26.14 -57.51 21.15
C TYR A 28 27.46 -58.11 21.63
N GLU A 29 28.57 -57.67 21.03
CA GLU A 29 29.91 -58.14 21.39
C GLU A 29 30.26 -57.81 22.84
N GLU A 30 30.01 -56.58 23.30
CA GLU A 30 30.20 -56.19 24.70
C GLU A 30 29.31 -56.99 25.67
N HIS A 31 28.07 -57.26 25.29
CA HIS A 31 27.15 -58.03 26.13
C HIS A 31 27.56 -59.51 26.22
N GLN A 32 27.99 -60.11 25.11
CA GLN A 32 28.56 -61.46 25.09
C GLN A 32 29.89 -61.53 25.84
N ALA A 33 30.75 -60.52 25.73
CA ALA A 33 32.00 -60.39 26.45
C ALA A 33 31.79 -60.33 27.98
N LYS A 34 30.78 -59.57 28.43
CA LYS A 34 30.36 -59.52 29.84
C LYS A 34 29.81 -60.84 30.36
N ILE A 35 28.96 -61.52 29.57
CA ILE A 35 28.39 -62.83 29.95
C ILE A 35 29.47 -63.92 30.00
N ARG A 36 30.44 -63.89 29.09
CA ARG A 36 31.53 -64.88 29.00
C ARG A 36 32.71 -64.58 29.93
N GLY A 37 32.62 -63.55 30.77
CA GLY A 37 33.68 -63.15 31.70
C GLY A 37 34.97 -62.65 31.05
N LYS A 38 35.01 -62.52 29.71
CA LYS A 38 36.12 -61.95 28.95
C LYS A 38 35.71 -60.54 28.56
N SER A 39 35.84 -59.60 29.49
CA SER A 39 35.78 -58.18 29.17
C SER A 39 36.94 -57.82 28.24
N GLY A 40 36.74 -58.01 26.93
CA GLY A 40 37.59 -57.46 25.87
C GLY A 40 37.39 -55.96 25.72
N GLY A 41 37.29 -55.25 26.84
CA GLY A 41 37.45 -53.80 26.86
C GLY A 41 38.86 -53.55 26.36
N HIS A 42 38.99 -53.12 25.12
CA HIS A 42 40.26 -52.63 24.62
C HIS A 42 40.54 -51.37 25.42
N MET A 43 41.34 -51.50 26.48
CA MET A 43 41.79 -50.38 27.28
C MET A 43 42.77 -49.62 26.40
N VAL A 44 42.27 -48.63 25.68
CA VAL A 44 43.10 -47.70 24.91
C VAL A 44 43.79 -46.80 25.94
N ILE A 45 45.03 -47.15 26.28
CA ILE A 45 45.89 -46.29 27.11
C ILE A 45 46.36 -45.16 26.21
N LEU A 46 45.68 -44.03 26.30
CA LEU A 46 46.09 -42.81 25.63
C LEU A 46 47.30 -42.21 26.36
N HIS A 47 48.35 -41.87 25.62
CA HIS A 47 49.43 -41.07 26.18
C HIS A 47 48.88 -39.68 26.55
N PRO A 48 49.37 -39.00 27.61
CA PRO A 48 48.90 -37.66 27.99
C PRO A 48 48.83 -36.66 26.83
N ASN A 49 49.81 -36.72 25.91
CA ASN A 49 49.83 -35.89 24.69
C ASN A 49 48.66 -36.16 23.72
N GLU A 50 48.15 -37.39 23.66
CA GLU A 50 46.99 -37.77 22.83
C GLU A 50 45.70 -37.29 23.47
N HIS A 51 45.60 -37.38 24.80
CA HIS A 51 44.48 -36.81 25.55
C HIS A 51 44.41 -35.29 25.40
N GLU A 52 45.55 -34.60 25.37
CA GLU A 52 45.61 -33.16 25.10
C GLU A 52 45.14 -32.81 23.68
N LYS A 53 45.53 -33.62 22.67
CA LYS A 53 45.05 -33.45 21.29
C LYS A 53 43.54 -33.65 21.18
N ILE A 54 43.00 -34.67 21.85
CA ILE A 54 41.54 -34.92 21.88
C ILE A 54 40.80 -33.77 22.54
N ASN A 55 41.29 -33.25 23.66
CA ASN A 55 40.70 -32.08 24.32
C ASN A 55 40.73 -30.85 23.42
N LYS A 56 41.85 -30.60 22.71
CA LYS A 56 41.94 -29.48 21.75
C LYS A 56 40.92 -29.63 20.60
N ILE A 57 40.72 -30.84 20.08
CA ILE A 57 39.70 -31.10 19.06
C ILE A 57 38.31 -30.82 19.61
N TYR A 58 38.02 -31.26 20.84
CA TYR A 58 36.72 -31.06 21.47
C TYR A 58 36.42 -29.58 21.73
N GLU A 59 37.38 -28.81 22.26
CA GLU A 59 37.21 -27.37 22.47
C GLU A 59 37.01 -26.63 21.14
N LYS A 60 37.79 -26.96 20.09
CA LYS A 60 37.58 -26.41 18.75
C LYS A 60 36.21 -26.76 18.17
N TYR A 61 35.75 -28.00 18.35
CA TYR A 61 34.42 -28.41 17.92
C TYR A 61 33.33 -27.58 18.60
N LYS A 62 33.48 -27.33 19.91
CA LYS A 62 32.54 -26.52 20.69
C LYS A 62 32.53 -25.06 20.24
N GLU A 63 33.70 -24.47 19.99
CA GLU A 63 33.84 -23.13 19.44
C GLU A 63 33.15 -23.02 18.07
N ILE A 64 33.46 -23.93 17.15
CA ILE A 64 32.87 -23.95 15.81
C ILE A 64 31.35 -24.15 15.87
N SER A 65 30.86 -25.04 16.74
CA SER A 65 29.42 -25.29 16.90
C SER A 65 28.69 -24.01 17.33
N LYS A 66 29.27 -23.25 18.25
CA LYS A 66 28.70 -21.96 18.67
C LYS A 66 28.68 -20.95 17.53
N VAL A 67 29.75 -20.85 16.74
CA VAL A 67 29.79 -19.97 15.56
C VAL A 67 28.72 -20.35 14.54
N ILE A 68 28.48 -21.66 14.33
CA ILE A 68 27.42 -22.13 13.43
C ILE A 68 26.04 -21.68 13.94
N GLU A 69 25.77 -21.81 15.25
CA GLU A 69 24.52 -21.35 15.85
C GLU A 69 24.31 -19.84 15.69
N ASP A 70 25.37 -19.05 15.94
CA ASP A 70 25.33 -17.59 15.78
C ASP A 70 25.03 -17.20 14.31
N VAL A 71 25.70 -17.83 13.34
CA VAL A 71 25.46 -17.59 11.91
C VAL A 71 24.03 -17.99 11.48
N GLN A 72 23.51 -19.10 11.99
CA GLN A 72 22.13 -19.52 11.69
C GLN A 72 21.09 -18.52 12.21
N MET A 73 21.34 -17.95 13.39
CA MET A 73 20.51 -16.90 13.96
C MET A 73 20.58 -15.61 13.13
N GLU A 74 21.77 -15.19 12.71
CA GLU A 74 21.95 -14.03 11.81
C GLU A 74 21.23 -14.20 10.47
N ILE A 75 21.27 -15.41 9.87
CA ILE A 75 20.53 -15.72 8.64
C ILE A 75 19.03 -15.56 8.87
N THR A 76 18.50 -16.10 9.97
CA THR A 76 17.08 -16.03 10.29
C THR A 76 16.64 -14.57 10.50
N GLU A 77 17.44 -13.78 11.21
CA GLU A 77 17.17 -12.36 11.42
C GLU A 77 17.20 -11.57 10.10
N LEU A 78 18.14 -11.88 9.21
CA LEU A 78 18.23 -11.25 7.89
C LEU A 78 17.00 -11.54 7.04
N GLU A 79 16.51 -12.78 7.03
CA GLU A 79 15.29 -13.16 6.32
C GLU A 79 14.06 -12.42 6.86
N GLU A 80 13.94 -12.33 8.19
CA GLU A 80 12.84 -11.61 8.84
C GLU A 80 12.89 -10.10 8.55
N ASN A 81 14.08 -9.50 8.61
CA ASN A 81 14.31 -8.10 8.27
C ASN A 81 14.01 -7.83 6.79
N GLY A 82 14.40 -8.72 5.90
CA GLY A 82 14.06 -8.66 4.48
C GLY A 82 12.55 -8.68 4.23
N LYS A 83 11.81 -9.52 4.96
CA LYS A 83 10.35 -9.56 4.91
C LYS A 83 9.73 -8.25 5.42
N LYS A 84 10.16 -7.76 6.58
CA LYS A 84 9.69 -6.48 7.16
C LYS A 84 9.96 -5.30 6.21
N ALA A 85 11.11 -5.28 5.54
CA ALA A 85 11.43 -4.24 4.55
C ALA A 85 10.46 -4.27 3.36
N LYS A 86 10.21 -5.46 2.79
CA LYS A 86 9.23 -5.63 1.69
C LYS A 86 7.83 -5.17 2.10
N ASP A 87 7.38 -5.53 3.31
CA ASP A 87 6.07 -5.13 3.83
C ASP A 87 5.96 -3.61 4.02
N LYS A 88 7.03 -2.95 4.51
CA LYS A 88 7.08 -1.49 4.61
C LYS A 88 6.96 -0.81 3.24
N VAL A 89 7.71 -1.27 2.24
CA VAL A 89 7.64 -0.75 0.87
C VAL A 89 6.21 -0.88 0.33
N MET A 90 5.64 -2.07 0.44
CA MET A 90 4.30 -2.36 -0.07
C MET A 90 3.23 -1.51 0.64
N THR A 91 3.32 -1.35 1.95
CA THR A 91 2.37 -0.55 2.75
C THR A 91 2.45 0.92 2.38
N CYS A 92 3.66 1.46 2.22
CA CYS A 92 3.87 2.85 1.80
C CYS A 92 3.27 3.12 0.41
N CYS A 93 3.56 2.27 -0.57
CA CYS A 93 3.01 2.40 -1.93
C CYS A 93 1.47 2.30 -1.94
N LYS A 94 0.88 1.39 -1.17
CA LYS A 94 -0.58 1.29 -1.01
C LYS A 94 -1.19 2.56 -0.42
N SER A 95 -0.54 3.14 0.60
CA SER A 95 -1.00 4.39 1.21
C SER A 95 -0.99 5.54 0.20
N ILE A 96 0.10 5.70 -0.56
CA ILE A 96 0.22 6.76 -1.58
C ILE A 96 -0.86 6.59 -2.66
N LYS A 97 -1.09 5.37 -3.14
CA LYS A 97 -2.15 5.08 -4.11
C LYS A 97 -3.52 5.52 -3.57
N SER A 98 -3.85 5.14 -2.34
CA SER A 98 -5.13 5.52 -1.71
C SER A 98 -5.28 7.03 -1.53
N SER A 99 -4.19 7.75 -1.20
CA SER A 99 -4.21 9.21 -1.12
C SER A 99 -4.47 9.86 -2.48
N ILE A 100 -3.90 9.32 -3.57
CA ILE A 100 -4.14 9.80 -4.94
C ILE A 100 -5.61 9.58 -5.33
N GLU A 101 -6.16 8.39 -5.11
CA GLU A 101 -7.57 8.07 -5.39
C GLU A 101 -8.52 8.98 -4.59
N THR A 102 -8.19 9.28 -3.34
CA THR A 102 -8.96 10.21 -2.50
C THR A 102 -8.92 11.63 -3.07
N TYR A 103 -7.75 12.10 -3.52
CA TYR A 103 -7.60 13.43 -4.09
C TYR A 103 -8.32 13.57 -5.44
N GLU A 104 -8.28 12.53 -6.28
CA GLU A 104 -9.06 12.44 -7.51
C GLU A 104 -10.55 12.64 -7.23
N GLN A 105 -11.09 11.88 -6.27
CA GLN A 105 -12.50 11.99 -5.88
C GLN A 105 -12.86 13.41 -5.40
N GLN A 106 -12.02 14.02 -4.56
CA GLN A 106 -12.22 15.41 -4.10
C GLN A 106 -12.22 16.41 -5.26
N MET A 107 -11.37 16.22 -6.26
CA MET A 107 -11.32 17.11 -7.42
C MET A 107 -12.59 16.97 -8.28
N MET A 108 -13.07 15.75 -8.48
CA MET A 108 -14.32 15.47 -9.19
C MET A 108 -15.51 16.15 -8.49
N GLU A 109 -15.58 16.06 -7.16
CA GLU A 109 -16.60 16.73 -6.36
C GLU A 109 -16.54 18.27 -6.47
N LYS A 110 -15.33 18.85 -6.50
CA LYS A 110 -15.14 20.29 -6.72
C LYS A 110 -15.63 20.72 -8.11
N ILE A 111 -15.29 19.97 -9.16
CA ILE A 111 -15.75 20.25 -10.54
C ILE A 111 -17.28 20.24 -10.57
N GLU A 112 -17.90 19.22 -9.97
CA GLU A 112 -19.35 19.08 -9.93
C GLU A 112 -20.01 20.25 -9.16
N SER A 113 -19.43 20.65 -8.04
CA SER A 113 -19.88 21.79 -7.24
C SER A 113 -19.85 23.09 -8.04
N TYR A 114 -18.72 23.38 -8.73
CA TYR A 114 -18.61 24.56 -9.58
C TYR A 114 -19.60 24.55 -10.74
N LYS A 115 -19.77 23.39 -11.40
CA LYS A 115 -20.77 23.22 -12.46
C LYS A 115 -22.18 23.54 -11.95
N ASN A 116 -22.56 22.99 -10.80
CA ASN A 116 -23.90 23.18 -10.23
C ASN A 116 -24.12 24.63 -9.77
N MET A 117 -23.11 25.27 -9.19
CA MET A 117 -23.17 26.69 -8.83
C MET A 117 -23.36 27.58 -10.06
N LYS A 118 -22.57 27.37 -11.13
CA LYS A 118 -22.72 28.13 -12.39
C LYS A 118 -24.10 27.89 -13.02
N LYS A 119 -24.57 26.64 -13.04
CA LYS A 119 -25.91 26.28 -13.54
C LYS A 119 -27.02 26.99 -12.77
N GLN A 120 -26.92 27.08 -11.45
CA GLN A 120 -27.93 27.76 -10.63
C GLN A 120 -28.02 29.25 -10.99
N ILE A 121 -26.87 29.94 -11.07
CA ILE A 121 -26.84 31.37 -11.44
C ILE A 121 -27.46 31.59 -12.83
N LEU A 122 -27.13 30.75 -13.80
CA LEU A 122 -27.71 30.83 -15.15
C LEU A 122 -29.22 30.56 -15.15
N THR A 123 -29.69 29.62 -14.31
CA THR A 123 -31.12 29.31 -14.18
C THR A 123 -31.88 30.47 -13.54
N ASP A 124 -31.32 31.10 -12.52
CA ASP A 124 -31.92 32.26 -11.86
C ASP A 124 -32.01 33.46 -12.80
N HIS A 125 -30.95 33.73 -13.57
CA HIS A 125 -30.97 34.74 -14.63
C HIS A 125 -32.03 34.42 -15.69
N LEU A 126 -32.12 33.17 -16.17
CA LEU A 126 -33.10 32.77 -17.17
C LEU A 126 -34.54 32.99 -16.66
N ASN A 127 -34.83 32.60 -15.42
CA ASN A 127 -36.15 32.78 -14.81
C ASN A 127 -36.52 34.26 -14.65
N HIS A 128 -35.55 35.10 -14.29
CA HIS A 128 -35.76 36.54 -14.22
C HIS A 128 -36.09 37.13 -15.59
N LEU A 129 -35.35 36.74 -16.63
CA LEU A 129 -35.61 37.18 -18.01
C LEU A 129 -36.99 36.74 -18.50
N HIS A 130 -37.40 35.50 -18.20
CA HIS A 130 -38.74 35.02 -18.56
C HIS A 130 -39.85 35.81 -17.85
N THR A 131 -39.63 36.19 -16.59
CA THR A 131 -40.59 37.02 -15.84
C THR A 131 -40.74 38.39 -16.49
N ILE A 132 -39.63 39.00 -16.89
CA ILE A 132 -39.64 40.28 -17.59
C ILE A 132 -40.32 40.14 -18.96
N GLU A 133 -39.99 39.10 -19.74
CA GLU A 133 -40.61 38.82 -21.04
C GLU A 133 -42.13 38.71 -20.92
N GLN A 134 -42.66 37.97 -19.94
CA GLN A 134 -44.10 37.86 -19.73
C GLN A 134 -44.74 39.19 -19.36
N LEU A 135 -44.08 40.01 -18.54
CA LEU A 135 -44.58 41.34 -18.18
C LEU A 135 -44.70 42.24 -19.43
N PHE A 136 -43.67 42.27 -20.28
CA PHE A 136 -43.73 43.01 -21.54
C PHE A 136 -44.75 42.43 -22.52
N LYS A 137 -44.93 41.11 -22.55
CA LYS A 137 -45.94 40.46 -23.40
C LYS A 137 -47.35 40.89 -23.01
N VAL A 138 -47.70 40.83 -21.72
CA VAL A 138 -49.01 41.26 -21.22
C VAL A 138 -49.25 42.74 -21.51
N LYS A 139 -48.26 43.61 -21.24
CA LYS A 139 -48.36 45.04 -21.57
C LYS A 139 -48.58 45.30 -23.05
N ASN A 140 -47.89 44.56 -23.92
CA ASN A 140 -48.05 44.69 -25.37
C ASN A 140 -49.46 44.24 -25.82
N GLU A 141 -50.00 43.18 -25.22
CA GLU A 141 -51.38 42.73 -25.44
C GLU A 141 -52.40 43.79 -24.98
N GLU A 142 -52.22 44.41 -23.81
CA GLU A 142 -53.07 45.51 -23.31
C GLU A 142 -53.06 46.74 -24.23
N ILE A 143 -51.87 47.14 -24.71
CA ILE A 143 -51.71 48.24 -25.67
C ILE A 143 -52.42 47.92 -26.99
N ASN A 144 -52.19 46.72 -27.53
CA ASN A 144 -52.83 46.27 -28.78
C ASN A 144 -54.35 46.22 -28.66
N HIS A 145 -54.88 45.76 -27.52
CA HIS A 145 -56.32 45.79 -27.27
C HIS A 145 -56.83 47.22 -27.22
N CYS A 146 -56.17 48.13 -26.50
CA CYS A 146 -56.58 49.53 -26.40
C CYS A 146 -56.59 50.26 -27.77
N ILE A 147 -55.62 49.96 -28.64
CA ILE A 147 -55.52 50.55 -29.99
C ILE A 147 -56.63 50.03 -30.91
N ASN A 148 -56.90 48.73 -30.89
CA ASN A 148 -57.74 48.07 -31.89
C ASN A 148 -59.20 47.89 -31.45
N ASP A 149 -59.54 48.11 -30.18
CA ASP A 149 -60.90 47.96 -29.68
C ASP A 149 -61.81 49.11 -30.16
N SER A 150 -62.79 48.76 -30.99
CA SER A 150 -63.77 49.66 -31.58
C SER A 150 -64.76 50.24 -30.57
N ASP A 151 -64.91 49.62 -29.39
CA ASP A 151 -65.89 50.02 -28.38
C ASP A 151 -65.37 51.12 -27.43
N ILE A 152 -64.06 51.41 -27.47
CA ILE A 152 -63.43 52.45 -26.65
C ILE A 152 -63.48 53.81 -27.37
N ASN A 153 -64.04 54.83 -26.70
CA ASN A 153 -64.04 56.22 -27.19
C ASN A 153 -62.60 56.75 -27.33
N ILE A 154 -62.35 57.61 -28.34
CA ILE A 154 -61.05 58.25 -28.61
C ILE A 154 -60.41 58.91 -27.38
N ASN A 155 -61.20 59.60 -26.55
CA ASN A 155 -60.67 60.27 -25.35
C ASN A 155 -60.26 59.26 -24.27
N ASP A 156 -61.06 58.23 -24.04
CA ASP A 156 -60.75 57.16 -23.08
C ASP A 156 -59.56 56.31 -23.54
N ARG A 157 -59.46 56.07 -24.86
CA ARG A 157 -58.31 55.40 -25.49
C ARG A 157 -57.03 56.19 -25.25
N LYS A 158 -57.05 57.50 -25.48
CA LYS A 158 -55.90 58.38 -25.22
C LYS A 158 -55.47 58.30 -23.76
N LEU A 159 -56.43 58.37 -22.82
CA LEU A 159 -56.16 58.36 -21.38
C LEU A 159 -55.59 57.02 -20.90
N LYS A 160 -56.16 55.90 -21.36
CA LYS A 160 -55.65 54.55 -21.06
C LYS A 160 -54.26 54.31 -21.63
N LEU A 161 -54.01 54.73 -22.87
CA LEU A 161 -52.67 54.62 -23.47
C LEU A 161 -51.65 55.46 -22.70
N GLN A 162 -52.03 56.68 -22.27
CA GLN A 162 -51.16 57.52 -21.45
C GLN A 162 -50.80 56.83 -20.12
N GLN A 163 -51.78 56.23 -19.44
CA GLN A 163 -51.54 55.48 -18.20
C GLN A 163 -50.66 54.24 -18.40
N LEU A 164 -50.81 53.51 -19.52
CA LEU A 164 -49.99 52.34 -19.82
C LEU A 164 -48.54 52.72 -20.16
N LEU A 165 -48.32 53.87 -20.78
CA LEU A 165 -47.00 54.38 -21.17
C LEU A 165 -46.27 55.07 -20.01
N ASP A 166 -47.00 55.72 -19.11
CA ASP A 166 -46.48 56.38 -17.90
C ASP A 166 -46.24 55.39 -16.74
N ASP A 167 -46.53 54.10 -16.94
CA ASP A 167 -46.32 53.07 -15.94
C ASP A 167 -44.82 52.91 -15.62
N SER A 168 -44.43 53.46 -14.46
CA SER A 168 -43.07 53.48 -13.94
C SER A 168 -42.41 52.10 -13.82
N SER A 169 -43.20 51.03 -13.79
CA SER A 169 -42.72 49.64 -13.77
C SER A 169 -41.92 49.27 -15.02
N VAL A 170 -42.20 49.89 -16.17
CA VAL A 170 -41.44 49.68 -17.42
C VAL A 170 -40.12 50.47 -17.42
N GLN A 171 -40.11 51.62 -16.76
CA GLN A 171 -38.97 52.54 -16.72
C GLN A 171 -37.93 52.16 -15.66
N THR A 172 -38.31 51.39 -14.63
CA THR A 172 -37.39 50.92 -13.57
C THR A 172 -36.70 49.59 -13.87
N ILE A 173 -37.09 48.85 -14.92
CA ILE A 173 -36.41 47.61 -15.30
C ILE A 173 -35.09 47.97 -15.99
N SER A 174 -34.07 48.20 -15.18
CA SER A 174 -32.68 48.30 -15.61
C SER A 174 -32.21 46.93 -16.13
N TRP A 175 -32.32 46.71 -17.44
CA TRP A 175 -31.61 45.63 -18.13
C TRP A 175 -30.12 45.93 -18.13
N ASN A 176 -29.45 45.62 -17.03
CA ASN A 176 -28.00 45.49 -17.06
C ASN A 176 -27.69 44.20 -17.86
N ASN A 177 -27.41 44.38 -19.15
CA ASN A 177 -26.82 43.36 -20.04
C ASN A 177 -25.44 42.84 -19.55
N HIS A 178 -25.00 43.30 -18.37
CA HIS A 178 -23.79 42.94 -17.66
C HIS A 178 -24.03 41.95 -16.52
N GLY A 179 -25.16 41.24 -16.49
CA GLY A 179 -25.34 40.07 -15.61
C GLY A 179 -24.07 39.23 -15.70
N LYS A 180 -23.29 39.21 -14.60
CA LYS A 180 -21.88 38.77 -14.56
C LYS A 180 -21.68 37.65 -15.56
N GLN A 181 -20.96 37.92 -16.65
CA GLN A 181 -20.72 36.93 -17.69
C GLN A 181 -20.12 35.70 -17.00
N VAL A 182 -20.93 34.67 -16.80
CA VAL A 182 -20.51 33.48 -16.09
C VAL A 182 -19.64 32.74 -17.08
N ASP A 183 -18.33 32.82 -16.90
CA ASP A 183 -17.40 31.99 -17.64
C ASP A 183 -17.85 30.53 -17.53
N THR A 184 -18.09 29.87 -18.66
CA THR A 184 -18.58 28.50 -18.73
C THR A 184 -17.47 27.47 -18.65
N VAL A 185 -16.21 27.91 -18.73
CA VAL A 185 -15.06 27.02 -18.74
C VAL A 185 -14.75 26.54 -17.31
N ILE A 186 -14.45 25.25 -17.19
CA ILE A 186 -13.78 24.66 -16.02
C ILE A 186 -12.51 24.06 -16.59
N ASP A 187 -11.38 24.73 -16.36
CA ASP A 187 -10.07 24.28 -16.85
C ASP A 187 -9.23 23.73 -15.71
N ILE A 188 -8.32 22.81 -16.04
CA ILE A 188 -7.40 22.17 -15.11
C ILE A 188 -6.02 22.19 -15.76
N ASP A 189 -5.06 22.87 -15.12
CA ASP A 189 -3.68 22.90 -15.58
C ASP A 189 -3.08 21.48 -15.69
N SER A 190 -2.26 21.25 -16.71
CA SER A 190 -1.65 19.93 -16.92
C SER A 190 -0.70 19.53 -15.79
N PHE A 191 -0.78 18.27 -15.38
CA PHE A 191 0.01 17.64 -14.31
C PHE A 191 1.19 16.81 -14.82
N ASP A 192 1.56 16.91 -16.10
CA ASP A 192 2.50 15.98 -16.75
C ASP A 192 3.87 15.88 -16.04
N SER A 193 4.33 16.95 -15.37
CA SER A 193 5.61 16.98 -14.63
C SER A 193 5.57 16.33 -13.23
N LEU A 194 4.38 16.00 -12.72
CA LEU A 194 4.19 15.52 -11.36
C LEU A 194 4.65 14.07 -11.19
N PHE A 195 4.54 13.26 -12.25
CA PHE A 195 4.94 11.85 -12.22
C PHE A 195 6.46 11.70 -12.07
N ASP A 196 7.23 12.52 -12.78
CA ASP A 196 8.70 12.55 -12.65
C ASP A 196 9.13 13.03 -11.25
N SER A 197 8.39 14.00 -10.68
CA SER A 197 8.63 14.49 -9.32
C SER A 197 8.38 13.39 -8.27
N VAL A 198 7.28 12.64 -8.39
CA VAL A 198 6.99 11.51 -7.50
C VAL A 198 8.05 10.42 -7.62
N LYS A 199 8.46 10.07 -8.85
CA LYS A 199 9.53 9.10 -9.09
C LYS A 199 10.86 9.53 -8.46
N HIS A 200 11.24 10.80 -8.58
CA HIS A 200 12.46 11.32 -7.98
C HIS A 200 12.41 11.28 -6.45
N LEU A 201 11.27 11.60 -5.84
CA LEU A 201 11.08 11.49 -4.38
C LEU A 201 11.24 10.03 -3.92
N PHE A 202 10.68 9.07 -4.65
CA PHE A 202 10.88 7.65 -4.35
C PHE A 202 12.37 7.26 -4.37
N GLN A 203 13.12 7.72 -5.38
CA GLN A 203 14.56 7.45 -5.47
C GLN A 203 15.37 8.08 -4.35
N GLN A 204 14.97 9.26 -3.86
CA GLN A 204 15.64 9.94 -2.75
C GLN A 204 15.34 9.31 -1.38
N TYR A 205 14.10 8.89 -1.15
CA TYR A 205 13.64 8.52 0.19
C TYR A 205 13.50 7.00 0.41
N MET A 206 13.37 6.18 -0.64
CA MET A 206 13.32 4.71 -0.54
C MET A 206 14.65 4.08 -0.94
N VAL A 207 15.68 4.36 -0.15
CA VAL A 207 17.04 3.83 -0.35
C VAL A 207 17.26 2.58 0.51
N ILE A 208 17.68 1.49 -0.12
CA ILE A 208 18.19 0.32 0.59
C ILE A 208 19.55 0.71 1.16
N HIS A 209 19.64 0.81 2.48
CA HIS A 209 20.90 1.01 3.16
C HIS A 209 21.53 -0.35 3.40
N GLU A 210 22.53 -0.73 2.60
CA GLU A 210 23.36 -1.90 2.86
C GLU A 210 24.21 -1.61 4.10
N ARG A 211 23.78 -2.13 5.26
CA ARG A 211 24.59 -2.11 6.48
C ARG A 211 24.96 -3.55 6.82
N GLY A 212 26.24 -3.86 6.66
CA GLY A 212 26.84 -5.14 7.00
C GLY A 212 28.21 -5.27 6.34
N ILE A 213 29.21 -5.73 7.09
CA ILE A 213 30.52 -6.10 6.53
C ILE A 213 30.48 -7.63 6.40
N ILE A 214 30.40 -8.15 5.19
CA ILE A 214 30.63 -9.58 4.95
C ILE A 214 32.16 -9.76 4.89
N LYS A 215 32.78 -10.10 6.02
CA LYS A 215 34.17 -10.59 6.03
C LYS A 215 34.14 -12.09 5.75
N MET A 216 34.33 -12.45 4.48
CA MET A 216 34.68 -13.82 4.09
C MET A 216 36.21 -13.95 4.12
N ASP A 217 36.79 -14.31 5.26
CA ASP A 217 38.14 -14.87 5.31
C ASP A 217 38.01 -16.39 5.10
N ILE A 218 37.96 -16.82 3.84
CA ILE A 218 38.02 -18.24 3.48
C ILE A 218 39.49 -18.65 3.44
N ASP A 219 40.06 -18.99 4.59
CA ASP A 219 41.28 -19.79 4.64
C ASP A 219 40.91 -21.27 4.44
N CYS A 220 40.76 -21.67 3.18
CA CYS A 220 40.70 -23.08 2.80
C CYS A 220 42.08 -23.72 2.98
N CYS A 221 42.42 -24.10 4.22
CA CYS A 221 43.39 -25.17 4.42
C CYS A 221 42.74 -26.48 4.00
N LEU A 222 42.94 -26.84 2.73
CA LEU A 222 42.71 -28.19 2.21
C LEU A 222 43.38 -29.19 3.14
N ILE A 223 42.58 -29.94 3.89
CA ILE A 223 43.04 -31.15 4.56
C ILE A 223 43.39 -32.13 3.45
N ASN A 224 44.68 -32.22 3.18
CA ASN A 224 45.28 -33.19 2.28
C ASN A 224 45.10 -34.58 2.93
N ILE A 225 44.02 -35.28 2.59
CA ILE A 225 43.86 -36.70 2.91
C ILE A 225 44.72 -37.45 1.90
N ASN A 226 46.00 -37.62 2.22
CA ASN A 226 46.87 -38.59 1.54
C ASN A 226 46.75 -39.93 2.27
N ASN A 227 46.20 -40.91 1.53
CA ASN A 227 46.26 -42.37 1.65
C ASN A 227 45.98 -43.03 3.01
#